data_AF-A0A931RH42-F1
#
_entry.id   AF-A0A931RH42-F1
#
_cell.length_a   1.000
_cell.length_b   1.000
_cell.length_c   1.000
_cell.angle_alpha   90.00
_cell.angle_beta   90.00
_cell.angle_gamma   90.00
#
_symmetry.space_group_name_H-M   'P 1'
#
loop_
_entity.id
_entity.type
_entity.pdbx_description
1 polymer ?
#
loop_
_entity_poly.entity_id
_entity_poly.type
_entity_poly.pdbx_seq_one_letter_code
_entity_poly.pdbx_strand_id
1 'polypeptide(L)' 'MKSLHGITFILVVVGGLNWGLVALGSYLGGNWNVVNLLLGQWSGVENLVYLLVGLSAISLIVSHKRDCRACGSGASGMGM' A
#
# COMPACT_ATOMS: atom_id res chain seq x y z
N MET A 1 17.66 3.38 -5.80
CA MET A 1 16.27 3.02 -6.18
C MET A 1 15.24 3.97 -5.53
N LYS A 2 15.41 5.30 -5.59
CA LYS A 2 14.41 6.24 -5.00
C LYS A 2 13.03 6.09 -5.64
N SER A 3 13.01 5.92 -6.96
CA SER A 3 11.78 5.75 -7.72
C SER A 3 10.99 4.49 -7.35
N LEU A 4 11.68 3.36 -7.09
CA LEU A 4 11.00 2.12 -6.70
C LEU A 4 10.34 2.24 -5.32
N HIS A 5 11.03 2.84 -4.35
CA HIS A 5 10.47 3.08 -3.00
C HIS A 5 9.23 3.99 -3.06
N GLY A 6 9.26 5.03 -3.89
CA GLY A 6 8.10 5.91 -4.09
C GLY A 6 6.90 5.18 -4.71
N ILE A 7 7.13 4.36 -5.74
CA ILE A 7 6.07 3.58 -6.41
C ILE A 7 5.44 2.57 -5.44
N THR A 8 6.26 1.81 -4.71
CA THR A 8 5.74 0.83 -3.75
C THR A 8 4.99 1.50 -2.61
N PHE A 9 5.47 2.65 -2.12
CA PHE A 9 4.75 3.44 -1.12
C PHE A 9 3.36 3.88 -1.60
N ILE A 10 3.28 4.47 -2.79
CA ILE A 10 2.00 4.92 -3.37
C ILE A 10 1.03 3.75 -3.54
N LEU A 11 1.50 2.63 -4.10
CA LEU A 11 0.67 1.42 -4.30
C LEU A 11 0.11 0.91 -2.98
N VAL A 12 0.91 0.86 -1.92
CA VAL A 12 0.45 0.41 -0.59
C VAL A 12 -0.56 1.37 0.02
N VAL A 13 -0.32 2.68 -0.07
CA VAL A 13 -1.26 3.68 0.46
C VAL A 13 -2.60 3.61 -0.27
N VAL A 14 -2.59 3.60 -1.61
CA VAL A 14 -3.80 3.51 -2.42
C VAL A 14 -4.54 2.19 -2.17
N GLY A 15 -3.81 1.07 -2.11
CA GLY A 15 -4.39 -0.24 -1.81
C GLY A 15 -5.01 -0.32 -0.42
N GLY A 16 -4.33 0.23 0.60
CA GLY A 16 -4.84 0.30 1.97
C GLY A 16 -6.09 1.18 2.09
N LEU A 17 -6.10 2.33 1.42
CA LEU A 17 -7.29 3.21 1.36
C LEU A 17 -8.45 2.51 0.65
N ASN A 18 -8.21 1.78 -0.45
CA ASN A 18 -9.25 1.00 -1.12
C ASN A 18 -9.87 -0.04 -0.19
N TRP A 19 -9.06 -0.81 0.54
CA TRP A 19 -9.59 -1.80 1.50
C TRP A 19 -10.33 -1.15 2.66
N GLY A 20 -9.89 0.02 3.14
CA GLY A 20 -10.63 0.81 4.12
C GLY A 20 -12.02 1.22 3.61
N LEU A 21 -12.11 1.68 2.35
CA LEU A 21 -13.39 1.98 1.71
C LEU A 21 -14.26 0.74 1.52
N VAL A 22 -13.69 -0.40 1.12
CA VAL A 22 -14.42 -1.67 1.01
C VAL A 22 -15.05 -2.06 2.34
N ALA A 23 -14.31 -1.94 3.44
CA ALA A 23 -14.83 -2.24 4.77
C ALA A 23 -15.96 -1.25 5.16
N LEU A 24 -15.75 0.06 4.99
CA LEU A 24 -16.77 1.07 5.28
C LEU A 24 -18.03 0.90 4.44
N GLY A 25 -17.90 0.66 3.14
CA GLY A 25 -19.00 0.36 2.24
C GLY A 25 -19.77 -0.87 2.71
N SER A 26 -19.06 -1.92 3.12
CA SER A 26 -19.68 -3.14 3.66
C SER A 26 -20.51 -2.86 4.93
N TYR A 27 -20.04 -2.00 5.84
CA TYR A 27 -20.81 -1.57 7.03
C TYR A 27 -22.01 -0.68 6.69
N LEU A 28 -21.94 0.07 5.59
CA LEU A 28 -22.97 1.02 5.16
C LEU A 28 -23.90 0.46 4.05
N GLY A 29 -23.74 -0.82 3.70
CA GLY A 29 -24.59 -1.52 2.74
C GLY A 29 -24.29 -1.24 1.26
N GLY A 30 -23.07 -0.81 0.91
CA GLY A 30 -22.65 -0.49 -0.46
C GLY A 30 -21.33 -1.12 -0.89
N ASN A 31 -21.13 -1.30 -2.20
CA ASN A 31 -19.84 -1.68 -2.76
C ASN A 31 -19.00 -0.43 -3.05
N TRP A 32 -17.99 -0.17 -2.22
CA TRP A 32 -17.08 0.97 -2.38
C TRP A 32 -15.67 0.53 -2.79
N ASN A 33 -15.54 -0.64 -3.41
CA ASN A 33 -14.27 -1.10 -3.95
C ASN A 33 -13.92 -0.28 -5.20
N VAL A 34 -13.08 0.74 -5.04
CA VAL A 34 -12.67 1.65 -6.12
C VAL A 34 -11.99 0.89 -7.26
N VAL A 35 -11.18 -0.13 -6.95
CA VAL A 35 -10.53 -0.97 -7.98
C VAL A 35 -11.59 -1.69 -8.82
N ASN A 36 -12.58 -2.30 -8.18
CA ASN A 36 -13.67 -2.99 -8.85
C ASN A 36 -14.58 -2.00 -9.62
N LEU A 37 -14.87 -0.82 -9.06
CA LEU A 37 -15.71 0.20 -9.69
C LEU A 37 -15.06 0.81 -10.94
N LEU A 38 -13.73 0.96 -10.95
CA LEU A 38 -13.00 1.51 -12.10
C LEU A 38 -12.73 0.45 -13.18
N LEU A 39 -12.42 -0.78 -12.80
CA LEU A 39 -12.02 -1.85 -13.73
C LEU A 39 -13.20 -2.74 -14.17
N GLY A 40 -14.33 -2.67 -13.48
CA GLY A 40 -15.56 -3.36 -13.84
C GLY A 40 -15.40 -4.88 -13.93
N GLN A 41 -15.67 -5.45 -15.11
CA GLN A 41 -15.66 -6.90 -15.37
C GLN A 41 -14.25 -7.50 -15.58
N TRP A 42 -13.18 -6.70 -15.48
CA TRP A 42 -11.81 -7.14 -15.76
C TRP A 42 -11.17 -7.77 -14.52
N SER A 43 -11.74 -8.90 -14.07
CA SER A 43 -11.31 -9.62 -12.87
C SER A 43 -9.82 -9.97 -12.85
N GLY A 44 -9.22 -10.24 -14.02
CA GLY A 44 -7.78 -10.49 -14.14
C GLY A 44 -6.90 -9.29 -13.79
N VAL A 45 -7.32 -8.07 -14.17
CA VAL A 45 -6.56 -6.84 -13.89
C VAL A 45 -6.75 -6.41 -12.44
N GLU A 46 -7.95 -6.57 -11.89
CA GLU A 46 -8.22 -6.35 -10.46
C GLU A 46 -7.29 -7.21 -9.58
N ASN A 47 -7.21 -8.51 -9.87
CA ASN A 47 -6.31 -9.43 -9.15
C ASN A 47 -4.83 -9.05 -9.29
N LEU A 48 -4.43 -8.57 -10.48
CA LEU A 48 -3.07 -8.08 -10.69
C LEU A 48 -2.75 -6.87 -9.83
N VAL A 49 -3.69 -5.92 -9.71
CA VAL A 49 -3.54 -4.75 -8.83
C VAL A 49 -3.36 -5.20 -7.38
N TYR A 50 -4.19 -6.12 -6.89
CA TYR A 50 -4.05 -6.64 -5.53
C TYR A 50 -2.71 -7.34 -5.28
N LEU A 51 -2.23 -8.11 -6.26
CA LEU A 51 -0.92 -8.73 -6.20
C LEU A 51 0.20 -7.69 -6.12
N LEU A 52 0.14 -6.63 -6.93
CA LEU A 52 1.13 -5.56 -6.93
C LEU A 52 1.12 -4.76 -5.62
N VAL A 53 -0.05 -4.53 -5.02
CA VAL A 53 -0.18 -3.92 -3.69
C VAL A 53 0.51 -4.80 -2.64
N GLY A 54 0.26 -6.11 -2.65
CA GLY A 54 0.89 -7.06 -1.73
C GLY A 54 2.41 -7.11 -1.86
N LEU A 55 2.93 -7.19 -3.09
CA LEU A 55 4.37 -7.17 -3.35
C LEU A 55 5.01 -5.84 -2.91
N SER A 56 4.30 -4.73 -3.09
CA SER A 56 4.75 -3.41 -2.65
C SER A 56 4.85 -3.32 -1.12
N ALA A 57 3.88 -3.90 -0.40
CA ALA A 57 3.89 -3.98 1.05
C ALA A 57 5.10 -4.79 1.55
N ILE A 58 5.36 -5.95 0.94
CA ILE A 58 6.53 -6.78 1.25
C ILE A 58 7.82 -5.98 1.01
N SER A 59 7.94 -5.27 -0.11
CA SER A 59 9.12 -4.44 -0.42
C SER A 59 9.37 -3.37 0.64
N LEU A 60 8.33 -2.66 1.09
CA LEU A 60 8.43 -1.65 2.15
C LEU A 60 8.79 -2.28 3.50
N ILE A 61 8.24 -3.43 3.84
CA ILE A 61 8.56 -4.15 5.10
C ILE A 61 10.04 -4.55 5.11
N VAL A 62 10.52 -5.18 4.04
CA VAL A 62 11.91 -5.66 3.93
C VAL A 62 12.90 -4.49 3.96
N SER A 63 12.53 -3.33 3.41
CA SER A 63 13.38 -2.13 3.40
C SER A 63 13.18 -1.20 4.60
N HIS A 64 12.19 -1.45 5.46
CA HIS A 64 11.73 -0.53 6.50
C HIS A 64 12.85 -0.07 7.43
N LYS A 65 13.62 -0.99 8.03
CA LYS A 65 14.68 -0.63 8.99
C LYS A 65 15.78 0.22 8.36
N ARG A 66 16.01 0.11 7.05
CA ARG A 66 17.00 0.90 6.31
C ARG A 66 16.48 2.29 5.97
N ASP A 67 15.20 2.41 5.59
CA ASP A 67 14.60 3.65 5.10
C ASP A 67 13.94 4.50 6.21
N CYS A 68 13.49 3.87 7.31
CA CYS A 68 12.82 4.54 8.41
C CYS A 68 13.83 5.21 9.34
N ARG A 69 13.76 6.54 9.46
CA ARG A 69 14.67 7.34 10.32
C ARG A 69 14.51 7.04 11.81
N ALA A 70 13.34 6.57 12.24
CA ALA A 70 13.07 6.21 13.63
C ALA A 70 13.58 4.80 14.00
N CYS A 71 13.61 3.87 13.03
CA CYS A 71 13.97 2.47 13.25
C CYS A 71 15.38 2.12 12.75
N GLY A 72 16.02 3.03 12.00
CA GLY A 72 17.37 2.85 11.47
C GLY A 72 18.45 2.96 12.53
N SER A 73 19.58 2.28 12.30
CA SER A 73 20.74 2.22 13.19
C SER A 73 21.42 3.58 13.45
N GLY A 74 20.96 4.66 12.81
CA GLY A 74 21.41 6.05 13.01
C GLY A 74 20.63 6.83 14.09
N ALA A 75 19.71 6.19 14.81
CA ALA A 75 18.96 6.83 15.89
C ALA A 75 19.83 7.24 17.11
N SER A 76 21.08 6.78 17.20
CA SER A 76 21.99 7.11 18.31
C SER A 76 22.63 8.51 18.26
N GLY A 77 22.15 9.43 17.41
CA GLY A 77 22.82 10.74 17.20
C GLY A 77 21.92 11.97 17.06
N MET A 78 20.61 11.89 17.30
CA MET A 78 19.73 13.08 17.33
C MET A 78 19.44 13.52 18.77
N GLY A 79 20.50 13.71 19.54
CA GLY A 79 20.41 14.12 20.92
C GLY A 79 21.74 14.60 21.46
N MET A 80 22.38 15.56 20.78
CA MET A 80 23.30 16.55 21.37
C MET A 80 23.21 17.83 20.55
#